data_AF-A0A4S2FP96-F1
#
_entry.id   AF-A0A4S2FP96-F1
#
_cell.length_a   1.000
_cell.length_b   1.000
_cell.length_c   1.000
_cell.angle_alpha   90.00
_cell.angle_beta   90.00
_cell.angle_gamma   90.00
#
_symmetry.space_group_name_H-M   'P 1'
#
loop_
_entity.id
_entity.type
_entity.pdbx_description
1 polymer ?
#
loop_
_entity_poly.entity_id
_entity_poly.type
_entity_poly.pdbx_seq_one_letter_code
_entity_poly.pdbx_strand_id
1 'polypeptide(L)'
;MALIDQQYIFGIRVNGNSQQISKLSISDNQSNFDYICNVAIENQWNGNGHFRLSIVNSERIEGLPIGKWTLLKGRIGYDWGGSSASFIMEDENGELTERIFAGSGKGSASGFSVETLARSIFTKANEIVERFPSAKIVNAYQKFQSAKPTKRLLLMYKETDEDIYIIDRFESSTIKPLSAYLDKFRELETLLKGNEDIRSKRLLTQATDECVKVIKLLC
;
A
#
# COMPACT_ATOMS: atom_id res chain seq x y z
N MET A 1 14.03 -29.03 4.22
CA MET A 1 13.34 -27.72 4.16
C MET A 1 13.60 -27.04 5.49
N ALA A 2 14.49 -26.04 5.52
CA ALA A 2 14.81 -25.36 6.77
C ALA A 2 13.54 -24.73 7.34
N LEU A 3 13.28 -25.02 8.62
CA LEU A 3 12.20 -24.41 9.40
C LEU A 3 12.30 -22.90 9.21
N ILE A 4 11.29 -22.29 8.60
CA ILE A 4 11.07 -20.85 8.71
C ILE A 4 11.08 -20.56 10.20
N ASP A 5 12.03 -19.76 10.69
CA ASP A 5 11.95 -19.19 12.03
C ASP A 5 10.56 -18.57 12.16
N GLN A 6 9.70 -19.20 12.95
CA GLN A 6 8.25 -19.00 12.89
C GLN A 6 7.82 -17.63 13.41
N GLN A 7 8.77 -16.88 13.98
CA GLN A 7 8.56 -15.59 14.62
C GLN A 7 9.77 -14.69 14.39
N TYR A 8 9.50 -13.44 14.02
CA TYR A 8 10.48 -12.37 13.94
C TYR A 8 10.08 -11.29 14.93
N ILE A 9 11.06 -10.75 15.65
CA ILE A 9 10.84 -9.68 16.61
C ILE A 9 11.65 -8.47 16.13
N PHE A 10 11.03 -7.31 16.10
CA PHE A 10 11.68 -6.04 15.81
C PHE A 10 11.49 -5.08 16.98
N GLY A 11 12.60 -4.58 17.51
CA GLY A 11 12.61 -3.47 18.45
C GLY A 11 12.64 -2.16 17.70
N ILE A 12 11.79 -1.22 18.11
CA ILE A 12 11.67 0.09 17.48
C ILE A 12 12.00 1.16 18.52
N ARG A 13 12.98 2.01 18.20
CA ARG A 13 13.23 3.26 18.94
C ARG A 13 12.72 4.43 18.15
N VAL A 14 12.02 5.33 18.81
CA VAL A 14 11.49 6.57 18.24
C VAL A 14 12.32 7.74 18.78
N ASN A 15 12.88 8.53 17.88
CA ASN A 15 13.60 9.76 18.23
C ASN A 15 13.04 10.91 17.40
N GLY A 16 12.08 11.64 17.99
CA GLY A 16 11.29 12.63 17.27
C GLY A 16 10.55 11.98 16.09
N ASN A 17 10.86 12.43 14.87
CA ASN A 17 10.25 11.90 13.64
C ASN A 17 11.01 10.70 13.06
N SER A 18 12.15 10.31 13.64
CA SER A 18 12.98 9.22 13.13
C SER A 18 12.72 7.93 13.89
N GLN A 19 12.79 6.80 13.18
CA GLN A 19 12.60 5.47 13.76
C GLN A 19 13.80 4.58 13.45
N GLN A 20 14.36 3.96 14.48
CA GLN A 20 15.38 2.92 14.33
C GLN A 20 14.74 1.56 14.57
N ILE A 21 14.82 0.68 13.58
CA ILE A 21 14.21 -0.66 13.61
C ILE A 21 15.32 -1.71 13.62
N SER A 22 15.43 -2.42 14.74
CA SER A 22 16.43 -3.46 14.96
C SER A 22 15.75 -4.82 15.03
N LYS A 23 16.27 -5.82 14.32
CA LYS A 23 15.82 -7.20 14.51
C LYS A 23 16.37 -7.70 15.85
N LEU A 24 15.51 -8.37 16.61
CA LEU A 24 15.83 -8.92 17.93
C LEU A 24 15.71 -10.44 17.92
N SER A 25 16.54 -11.07 18.74
CA SER A 25 16.37 -12.45 19.20
C SER A 25 15.44 -12.49 20.41
N ILE A 26 14.83 -13.65 20.69
CA ILE A 26 13.93 -13.82 21.84
C ILE A 26 14.61 -13.53 23.19
N SER A 27 15.93 -13.73 23.26
CA SER A 27 16.76 -13.49 24.45
C SER A 27 17.21 -12.04 24.61
N ASP A 28 16.97 -11.17 23.62
CA ASP A 28 17.41 -9.79 23.68
C ASP A 28 16.57 -9.00 24.69
N ASN A 29 17.21 -8.07 25.41
CA ASN A 29 16.49 -7.20 26.32
C ASN A 29 15.63 -6.19 25.53
N GLN A 30 14.31 -6.44 25.55
CA GLN A 30 13.31 -5.62 24.87
C GLN A 30 12.99 -4.31 25.61
N SER A 31 13.40 -4.14 26.88
CA SER A 31 13.10 -2.95 27.68
C SER A 31 13.71 -1.66 27.15
N ASN A 32 14.68 -1.75 26.25
CA ASN A 32 15.41 -0.62 25.68
C ASN A 32 14.79 -0.11 24.37
N PHE A 33 13.57 -0.52 24.04
CA PHE A 33 12.82 -0.12 22.85
C PHE A 33 11.48 0.46 23.25
N ASP A 34 11.02 1.47 22.52
CA ASP A 34 9.74 2.14 22.78
C ASP A 34 8.56 1.27 22.32
N TYR A 35 8.76 0.53 21.23
CA TYR A 35 7.78 -0.40 20.69
C TYR A 35 8.42 -1.72 20.27
N ILE A 36 7.65 -2.79 20.38
CA ILE A 36 7.99 -4.12 19.89
C ILE A 36 7.01 -4.49 18.78
N CYS A 37 7.56 -4.83 17.61
CA CYS A 37 6.82 -5.43 16.54
C CYS A 37 7.08 -6.94 16.48
N ASN A 38 6.02 -7.72 16.62
CA ASN A 38 6.05 -9.17 16.48
C ASN A 38 5.48 -9.55 15.12
N VAL A 39 6.24 -10.36 14.38
CA VAL A 39 5.82 -10.95 13.11
C VAL A 39 5.71 -12.44 13.32
N ALA A 40 4.50 -12.97 13.23
CA ALA A 40 4.22 -14.38 13.52
C ALA A 40 3.38 -15.00 12.41
N ILE A 41 3.58 -16.29 12.16
CA ILE A 41 2.72 -17.06 11.25
C ILE A 41 1.27 -16.98 11.76
N GLU A 42 0.37 -16.53 10.89
CA GLU A 42 -1.08 -16.51 11.12
C GLU A 42 -1.70 -17.81 10.60
N ASN A 43 -1.32 -18.24 9.40
CA ASN A 43 -1.71 -19.53 8.82
C ASN A 43 -0.68 -19.96 7.76
N GLN A 44 -0.60 -21.27 7.52
CA GLN A 44 0.21 -21.84 6.45
C GLN A 44 -0.40 -23.14 5.92
N TRP A 45 -0.35 -23.33 4.61
CA TRP A 45 -0.77 -24.56 3.95
C TRP A 45 -0.05 -24.71 2.60
N ASN A 46 0.63 -25.85 2.39
CA ASN A 46 1.25 -26.23 1.12
C ASN A 46 2.00 -25.11 0.39
N GLY A 47 2.98 -24.48 1.04
CA GLY A 47 3.80 -23.42 0.41
C GLY A 47 3.12 -22.04 0.34
N ASN A 48 1.88 -21.92 0.82
CA ASN A 48 1.14 -20.66 0.94
C ASN A 48 0.93 -20.30 2.41
N GLY A 49 0.77 -19.02 2.71
CA GLY A 49 0.47 -18.62 4.07
C GLY A 49 0.50 -17.13 4.29
N HIS A 50 0.31 -16.76 5.55
CA HIS A 50 0.30 -15.39 6.00
C HIS A 50 1.07 -15.24 7.30
N PHE A 51 1.81 -14.15 7.41
CA PHE A 51 2.28 -13.62 8.69
C PHE A 51 1.42 -12.42 9.08
N ARG A 52 1.13 -12.30 10.36
CA ARG A 52 0.59 -11.08 10.97
C ARG A 52 1.72 -10.26 11.58
N LEU A 53 1.64 -8.94 11.46
CA LEU A 53 2.47 -8.00 12.23
C LEU A 53 1.58 -7.30 13.25
N SER A 54 1.98 -7.39 14.52
CA SER A 54 1.42 -6.62 15.63
C SER A 54 2.49 -5.71 16.22
N ILE A 55 2.15 -4.47 16.54
CA ILE A 55 3.08 -3.51 17.15
C ILE A 55 2.47 -3.03 18.46
N VAL A 56 3.24 -3.08 19.54
CA VAL A 56 2.79 -2.68 20.88
C VAL A 56 3.88 -1.93 21.63
N ASN A 57 3.50 -0.98 22.48
CA ASN A 57 4.42 -0.35 23.43
C ASN A 57 4.54 -1.14 24.75
N SER A 58 5.32 -0.62 25.70
CA SER A 58 5.49 -1.20 27.04
C SER A 58 4.19 -1.31 27.85
N GLU A 59 3.22 -0.44 27.58
CA GLU A 59 1.89 -0.41 28.20
C GLU A 59 0.87 -1.31 27.50
N ARG A 60 1.29 -2.05 26.46
CA ARG A 60 0.43 -2.90 25.60
C ARG A 60 -0.61 -2.12 24.78
N ILE A 61 -0.38 -0.84 24.55
CA ILE A 61 -1.16 -0.05 23.60
C ILE A 61 -0.73 -0.45 22.19
N GLU A 62 -1.71 -0.79 21.35
CA GLU A 62 -1.47 -1.21 19.97
C GLU A 62 -1.17 -0.02 19.05
N GLY A 63 -0.28 -0.27 18.08
CA GLY A 63 0.07 0.65 17.03
C GLY A 63 1.33 1.47 17.30
N LEU A 64 1.97 1.89 16.22
CA LEU A 64 3.16 2.73 16.23
C LEU A 64 2.80 4.13 15.71
N PRO A 65 2.90 5.18 16.54
CA PRO A 65 2.77 6.55 16.07
C PRO A 65 3.86 6.92 15.05
N ILE A 66 3.44 7.52 13.94
CA ILE A 66 4.28 8.06 12.86
C ILE A 66 3.76 9.48 12.57
N GLY A 67 4.38 10.47 13.19
CA GLY A 67 3.85 11.83 13.18
C GLY A 67 2.47 11.87 13.84
N LYS A 68 1.46 12.35 13.11
CA LYS A 68 0.06 12.40 13.58
C LYS A 68 -0.77 11.16 13.23
N TRP A 69 -0.14 10.17 12.61
CA TRP A 69 -0.79 8.92 12.20
C TRP A 69 -0.35 7.79 13.09
N THR A 70 -1.09 6.68 13.06
CA THR A 70 -0.72 5.46 13.77
C THR A 70 -0.71 4.28 12.81
N LEU A 71 0.44 3.59 12.71
CA LEU A 71 0.54 2.30 12.03
C LEU A 71 0.01 1.21 12.95
N LEU A 72 -1.17 0.66 12.65
CA LEU A 72 -1.86 -0.27 13.56
C LEU A 72 -1.36 -1.70 13.42
N LYS A 73 -1.44 -2.25 12.19
CA LYS A 73 -1.15 -3.65 11.93
C LYS A 73 -0.70 -3.89 10.50
N GLY A 74 0.08 -4.95 10.32
CA GLY A 74 0.58 -5.39 9.02
C GLY A 74 0.27 -6.85 8.75
N ARG A 75 0.44 -7.25 7.49
CA ARG A 75 0.33 -8.64 7.04
C ARG A 75 1.30 -8.89 5.90
N ILE A 76 1.94 -10.04 5.92
CA ILE A 76 2.73 -10.54 4.80
C ILE A 76 2.03 -11.78 4.27
N GLY A 77 1.54 -11.74 3.03
CA GLY A 77 1.00 -12.90 2.34
C GLY A 77 2.04 -13.50 1.40
N TYR A 78 2.07 -14.82 1.28
CA TYR A 78 2.95 -15.51 0.33
C TYR A 78 2.30 -16.75 -0.26
N ASP A 79 2.68 -17.05 -1.50
CA ASP A 79 2.38 -18.28 -2.20
C ASP A 79 3.63 -18.79 -2.94
N TRP A 80 3.46 -19.80 -3.79
CA TRP A 80 4.55 -20.35 -4.60
C TRP A 80 5.18 -19.32 -5.55
N GLY A 81 4.38 -18.41 -6.11
CA GLY A 81 4.78 -17.46 -7.14
C GLY A 81 5.29 -16.13 -6.60
N GLY A 82 4.79 -15.67 -5.46
CA GLY A 82 5.12 -14.35 -4.94
C GLY A 82 4.85 -14.17 -3.44
N SER A 83 5.36 -13.07 -2.91
CA SER A 83 5.05 -12.59 -1.58
C SER A 83 4.75 -11.10 -1.60
N SER A 84 3.95 -10.62 -0.65
CA SER A 84 3.58 -9.22 -0.54
C SER A 84 3.37 -8.81 0.91
N ALA A 85 3.70 -7.55 1.21
CA ALA A 85 3.49 -6.92 2.49
C ALA A 85 2.43 -5.83 2.37
N SER A 86 1.59 -5.72 3.39
CA SER A 86 0.53 -4.71 3.45
C SER A 86 0.19 -4.32 4.88
N PHE A 87 -0.44 -3.17 5.07
CA PHE A 87 -0.76 -2.64 6.40
C PHE A 87 -1.97 -1.72 6.41
N ILE A 88 -2.43 -1.37 7.60
CA ILE A 88 -3.50 -0.39 7.85
C ILE A 88 -2.95 0.69 8.77
N MET A 89 -3.25 1.94 8.46
CA MET A 89 -2.98 3.09 9.32
C MET A 89 -4.28 3.76 9.75
N GLU A 90 -4.18 4.52 10.83
CA GLU A 90 -5.18 5.46 11.32
C GLU A 90 -4.61 6.87 11.21
N ASP A 91 -5.42 7.83 10.73
CA ASP A 91 -5.02 9.24 10.67
C ASP A 91 -5.36 10.00 11.96
N GLU A 92 -5.03 11.30 12.00
CA GLU A 92 -5.21 12.15 13.19
C GLU A 92 -6.67 12.31 13.64
N ASN A 93 -7.64 11.99 12.78
CA ASN A 93 -9.07 12.09 13.05
C ASN A 93 -9.68 10.72 13.40
N GLY A 94 -8.87 9.68 13.52
CA GLY A 94 -9.33 8.32 13.79
C GLY A 94 -9.84 7.58 12.55
N GLU A 95 -9.57 8.07 11.34
CA GLU A 95 -10.02 7.41 10.11
C GLU A 95 -9.01 6.36 9.64
N LEU A 96 -9.53 5.19 9.26
CA LEU A 96 -8.71 4.07 8.82
C LEU A 96 -8.45 4.09 7.32
N THR A 97 -7.23 3.72 6.95
CA THR A 97 -6.92 3.39 5.56
C THR A 97 -7.50 2.03 5.21
N GLU A 98 -7.85 1.83 3.94
CA GLU A 98 -7.86 0.50 3.35
C GLU A 98 -6.45 -0.10 3.42
N ARG A 99 -6.33 -1.38 3.06
CA ARG A 99 -5.04 -2.09 3.13
C ARG A 99 -4.06 -1.47 2.13
N ILE A 100 -2.97 -0.90 2.63
CA ILE A 100 -1.90 -0.28 1.84
C ILE A 100 -0.88 -1.34 1.47
N PHE A 101 -0.52 -1.42 0.19
CA PHE A 101 0.58 -2.26 -0.28
C PHE A 101 1.94 -1.62 0.03
N ALA A 102 2.81 -2.37 0.71
CA ALA A 102 4.13 -1.92 1.13
C ALA A 102 5.27 -2.41 0.22
N GLY A 103 5.12 -3.60 -0.36
CA GLY A 103 6.15 -4.17 -1.22
C GLY A 103 5.86 -5.63 -1.55
N SER A 104 6.60 -6.16 -2.52
CA SER A 104 6.53 -7.56 -2.92
C SER A 104 7.91 -8.18 -3.04
N GLY A 105 7.93 -9.51 -3.08
CA GLY A 105 9.13 -10.31 -3.26
C GLY A 105 8.84 -11.61 -3.97
N LYS A 106 9.86 -12.46 -4.03
CA LYS A 106 9.77 -13.83 -4.54
C LYS A 106 8.75 -14.66 -3.75
N GLY A 107 8.27 -15.75 -4.34
CA GLY A 107 7.43 -16.73 -3.65
C GLY A 107 8.22 -17.72 -2.80
N SER A 108 7.50 -18.58 -2.08
CA SER A 108 8.07 -19.63 -1.22
C SER A 108 8.96 -20.61 -2.00
N ALA A 109 8.65 -20.88 -3.26
CA ALA A 109 9.43 -21.76 -4.13
C ALA A 109 10.87 -21.25 -4.39
N SER A 110 11.05 -19.92 -4.41
CA SER A 110 12.34 -19.27 -4.68
C SER A 110 12.99 -18.67 -3.43
N GLY A 111 12.35 -18.84 -2.27
CA GLY A 111 12.71 -18.19 -1.01
C GLY A 111 12.34 -16.71 -0.99
N PHE A 112 11.84 -16.24 0.16
CA PHE A 112 11.54 -14.82 0.39
C PHE A 112 11.97 -14.39 1.79
N SER A 113 12.15 -13.09 1.97
CA SER A 113 12.60 -12.51 3.23
C SER A 113 11.43 -11.84 3.96
N VAL A 114 10.93 -12.50 5.00
CA VAL A 114 9.93 -11.92 5.91
C VAL A 114 10.45 -10.62 6.51
N GLU A 115 11.74 -10.56 6.84
CA GLU A 115 12.37 -9.36 7.39
C GLU A 115 12.33 -8.18 6.40
N THR A 116 12.68 -8.39 5.14
CA THR A 116 12.64 -7.33 4.12
C THR A 116 11.21 -6.84 3.90
N LEU A 117 10.24 -7.75 3.88
CA LEU A 117 8.82 -7.43 3.73
C LEU A 117 8.25 -6.73 4.98
N ALA A 118 8.71 -7.07 6.18
CA ALA A 118 8.33 -6.37 7.40
C ALA A 118 8.90 -4.95 7.41
N ARG A 119 10.16 -4.77 7.03
CA ARG A 119 10.81 -3.46 6.93
C ARG A 119 10.13 -2.54 5.91
N SER A 120 9.68 -3.08 4.77
CA SER A 120 8.99 -2.27 3.76
C SER A 120 7.69 -1.65 4.28
N ILE A 121 7.00 -2.28 5.25
CA ILE A 121 5.81 -1.70 5.90
C ILE A 121 6.17 -0.39 6.59
N PHE A 122 7.24 -0.37 7.39
CA PHE A 122 7.65 0.85 8.09
C PHE A 122 8.14 1.94 7.14
N THR A 123 8.93 1.57 6.12
CA THR A 123 9.33 2.51 5.07
C THR A 123 8.12 3.12 4.40
N LYS A 124 7.15 2.28 3.98
CA LYS A 124 5.96 2.74 3.29
C LYS A 124 5.06 3.59 4.19
N ALA A 125 4.94 3.26 5.47
CA ALA A 125 4.14 4.05 6.40
C ALA A 125 4.70 5.49 6.55
N ASN A 126 6.03 5.66 6.59
CA ASN A 126 6.65 6.99 6.56
C ASN A 126 6.33 7.74 5.26
N GLU A 127 6.44 7.08 4.09
CA GLU A 127 6.05 7.68 2.81
C GLU A 127 4.58 8.13 2.79
N ILE A 128 3.68 7.36 3.43
CA ILE A 128 2.27 7.72 3.51
C ILE A 128 2.08 9.01 4.29
N VAL A 129 2.71 9.14 5.46
CA VAL A 129 2.61 10.33 6.31
C VAL A 129 3.20 11.57 5.62
N GLU A 130 4.31 11.41 4.89
CA GLU A 130 4.91 12.51 4.14
C GLU A 130 4.04 12.97 2.96
N ARG A 131 3.33 12.03 2.33
CA ARG A 131 2.64 12.29 1.07
C ARG A 131 1.17 12.63 1.23
N PHE A 132 0.48 12.06 2.21
CA PHE A 132 -0.97 12.13 2.33
C PHE A 132 -1.41 12.83 3.60
N PRO A 133 -2.43 13.71 3.55
CA PRO A 133 -2.89 14.42 4.72
C PRO A 133 -3.99 13.68 5.51
N SER A 134 -4.71 12.74 4.90
CA SER A 134 -5.74 11.94 5.59
C SER A 134 -5.95 10.56 4.97
N ALA A 135 -6.52 9.64 5.74
CA ALA A 135 -6.80 8.27 5.33
C ALA A 135 -7.82 8.22 4.19
N LYS A 136 -8.85 9.07 4.22
CA LYS A 136 -9.79 9.26 3.11
C LYS A 136 -9.09 9.55 1.78
N ILE A 137 -8.09 10.44 1.79
CA ILE A 137 -7.35 10.78 0.57
C ILE A 137 -6.47 9.62 0.12
N VAL A 138 -5.84 8.88 1.04
CA VAL A 138 -5.10 7.65 0.69
C VAL A 138 -6.01 6.66 -0.04
N ASN A 139 -7.19 6.39 0.52
CA ASN A 139 -8.14 5.41 -0.02
C ASN A 139 -8.65 5.84 -1.41
N ALA A 140 -9.01 7.12 -1.57
CA ALA A 140 -9.42 7.66 -2.86
C ALA A 140 -8.29 7.61 -3.89
N TYR A 141 -7.05 7.91 -3.48
CA TYR A 141 -5.88 7.84 -4.35
C TYR A 141 -5.58 6.40 -4.80
N GLN A 142 -5.70 5.41 -3.92
CA GLN A 142 -5.55 4.00 -4.28
C GLN A 142 -6.60 3.57 -5.31
N LYS A 143 -7.86 3.98 -5.12
CA LYS A 143 -8.95 3.71 -6.09
C LYS A 143 -8.66 4.34 -7.45
N PHE A 144 -8.25 5.61 -7.46
CA PHE A 144 -7.82 6.30 -8.68
C PHE A 144 -6.69 5.55 -9.40
N GLN A 145 -5.64 5.15 -8.70
CA GLN A 145 -4.52 4.41 -9.29
C GLN A 145 -4.94 3.02 -9.81
N SER A 146 -5.79 2.31 -9.08
CA SER A 146 -6.29 0.99 -9.50
C SER A 146 -7.23 1.04 -10.71
N ALA A 147 -7.95 2.16 -10.90
CA ALA A 147 -8.85 2.37 -12.03
C ALA A 147 -8.10 2.78 -13.30
N LYS A 148 -6.79 3.06 -13.22
CA LYS A 148 -6.00 3.53 -14.34
C LYS A 148 -5.99 2.50 -15.49
N PRO A 149 -6.51 2.85 -16.67
CA PRO A 149 -6.51 1.94 -17.80
C PRO A 149 -5.10 1.82 -18.37
N THR A 150 -4.78 0.63 -18.89
CA THR A 150 -3.50 0.41 -19.58
C THR A 150 -3.57 0.99 -21.00
N LYS A 151 -2.43 1.47 -21.52
CA LYS A 151 -2.33 1.97 -22.89
C LYS A 151 -2.82 0.94 -23.92
N ARG A 152 -2.45 -0.33 -23.73
CA ARG A 152 -2.86 -1.42 -24.61
C ARG A 152 -4.38 -1.56 -24.64
N LEU A 153 -5.02 -1.57 -23.47
CA LEU A 153 -6.48 -1.68 -23.36
C LEU A 153 -7.16 -0.52 -24.09
N LEU A 154 -6.72 0.72 -23.84
CA LEU A 154 -7.31 1.92 -24.45
C LEU A 154 -7.21 1.97 -25.97
N LEU A 155 -6.24 1.28 -26.58
CA LEU A 155 -5.97 1.30 -28.01
C LEU A 155 -6.40 0.01 -28.73
N MET A 156 -7.00 -0.95 -28.03
CA MET A 156 -7.38 -2.26 -28.59
C MET A 156 -8.40 -2.16 -29.73
N TYR A 157 -9.18 -1.08 -29.78
CA TYR A 157 -10.11 -0.81 -30.89
C TYR A 157 -9.38 -0.51 -32.21
N LYS A 158 -8.12 -0.07 -32.18
CA LYS A 158 -7.29 0.15 -33.38
C LYS A 158 -6.74 -1.14 -33.98
N GLU A 159 -6.86 -2.25 -33.26
CA GLU A 159 -6.36 -3.58 -33.66
C GLU A 159 -7.48 -4.48 -34.22
N THR A 160 -8.63 -3.91 -34.60
CA THR A 160 -9.73 -4.66 -35.23
C THR A 160 -9.77 -4.36 -36.73
N ASP A 161 -9.67 -5.41 -37.54
CA ASP A 161 -9.79 -5.29 -39.00
C ASP A 161 -11.25 -5.40 -39.48
N GLU A 162 -12.17 -5.68 -38.55
CA GLU A 162 -13.59 -5.83 -38.83
C GLU A 162 -14.38 -4.62 -38.33
N ASP A 163 -14.84 -3.78 -39.28
CA ASP A 163 -15.64 -2.58 -39.05
C ASP A 163 -16.90 -2.84 -38.22
N ILE A 164 -17.48 -4.04 -38.32
CA ILE A 164 -18.72 -4.40 -37.61
C ILE A 164 -18.54 -4.40 -36.08
N TYR A 165 -17.32 -4.60 -35.58
CA TYR A 165 -17.05 -4.67 -34.13
C TYR A 165 -16.36 -3.41 -33.58
N ILE A 166 -16.04 -2.43 -34.44
CA ILE A 166 -15.24 -1.28 -34.04
C ILE A 166 -15.93 -0.43 -32.96
N ILE A 167 -17.25 -0.24 -33.08
CA ILE A 167 -18.05 0.55 -32.13
C ILE A 167 -18.04 -0.12 -30.75
N ASP A 168 -18.39 -1.41 -30.70
CA ASP A 168 -18.44 -2.17 -29.45
C ASP A 168 -17.07 -2.24 -28.77
N ARG A 169 -15.99 -2.43 -29.55
CA ARG A 169 -14.63 -2.43 -29.03
C ARG A 169 -14.22 -1.07 -28.49
N PHE A 170 -14.52 0.01 -29.20
CA PHE A 170 -14.21 1.37 -28.75
C PHE A 170 -14.98 1.71 -27.46
N GLU A 171 -16.26 1.37 -27.39
CA GLU A 171 -17.06 1.59 -26.18
C GLU A 171 -16.51 0.81 -24.98
N SER A 172 -16.25 -0.49 -25.15
CA SER A 172 -15.84 -1.39 -24.07
C SER A 172 -14.38 -1.22 -23.63
N SER A 173 -13.47 -0.91 -24.55
CA SER A 173 -12.02 -0.89 -24.28
C SER A 173 -11.49 0.52 -24.02
N THR A 174 -12.19 1.54 -24.50
CA THR A 174 -11.75 2.94 -24.41
C THR A 174 -12.71 3.78 -23.58
N ILE A 175 -13.98 3.91 -23.99
CA ILE A 175 -14.94 4.82 -23.34
C ILE A 175 -15.20 4.39 -21.89
N LYS A 176 -15.64 3.16 -21.67
CA LYS A 176 -16.01 2.67 -20.33
C LYS A 176 -14.83 2.71 -19.34
N PRO A 177 -13.62 2.21 -19.68
CA PRO A 177 -12.48 2.29 -18.76
C PRO A 177 -12.03 3.72 -18.48
N LEU A 178 -12.04 4.60 -19.50
CA LEU A 178 -11.68 6.01 -19.31
C LEU A 178 -12.70 6.72 -18.43
N SER A 179 -14.00 6.51 -18.65
CA SER A 179 -15.06 7.09 -17.83
C SER A 179 -14.89 6.68 -16.36
N ALA A 180 -14.74 5.39 -16.10
CA ALA A 180 -14.55 4.88 -14.73
C ALA A 180 -13.30 5.47 -14.06
N TYR A 181 -12.20 5.64 -14.80
CA TYR A 181 -11.00 6.29 -14.30
C TYR A 181 -11.21 7.77 -13.99
N LEU A 182 -11.91 8.50 -14.86
CA LEU A 182 -12.24 9.91 -14.65
C LEU A 182 -13.18 10.11 -13.46
N ASP A 183 -14.14 9.21 -13.24
CA ASP A 183 -15.01 9.25 -12.06
C ASP A 183 -14.18 9.16 -10.77
N LYS A 184 -13.21 8.23 -10.71
CA LYS A 184 -12.29 8.13 -9.57
C LYS A 184 -11.35 9.32 -9.43
N PHE A 185 -10.94 9.92 -10.54
CA PHE A 185 -10.21 11.18 -10.50
C PHE A 185 -11.05 12.32 -9.90
N ARG A 186 -12.33 12.45 -10.27
CA ARG A 186 -13.22 13.50 -9.74
C ARG A 186 -13.52 13.32 -8.25
N GLU A 187 -13.71 12.08 -7.80
CA GLU A 187 -13.84 11.74 -6.38
C GLU A 187 -12.60 12.22 -5.61
N LEU A 188 -11.40 11.87 -6.08
CA LEU A 188 -10.13 12.29 -5.50
C LEU A 188 -9.95 13.82 -5.55
N GLU A 189 -10.22 14.44 -6.70
CA GLU A 189 -10.09 15.89 -6.92
C GLU A 189 -10.94 16.69 -5.93
N THR A 190 -12.18 16.24 -5.69
CA THR A 190 -13.10 16.89 -4.74
C THR A 190 -12.51 16.91 -3.33
N LEU A 191 -11.96 15.76 -2.87
CA LEU A 191 -11.31 15.66 -1.56
C LEU A 191 -10.07 16.55 -1.46
N LEU A 192 -9.25 16.59 -2.52
CA LEU A 192 -8.01 17.37 -2.54
C LEU A 192 -8.28 18.87 -2.56
N LYS A 193 -9.28 19.34 -3.32
CA LYS A 193 -9.67 20.76 -3.36
C LYS A 193 -10.30 21.24 -2.05
N GLY A 194 -11.01 20.35 -1.35
CA GLY A 194 -11.60 20.64 -0.04
C GLY A 194 -10.61 20.63 1.13
N ASN A 195 -9.33 20.38 0.88
CA ASN A 195 -8.31 20.24 1.93
C ASN A 195 -7.18 21.27 1.76
N GLU A 196 -6.92 22.07 2.80
CA GLU A 196 -5.96 23.18 2.74
C GLU A 196 -4.48 22.75 2.82
N ASP A 197 -4.21 21.49 3.19
CA ASP A 197 -2.85 20.97 3.35
C ASP A 197 -2.04 21.05 2.05
N ILE A 198 -0.77 21.47 2.16
CA ILE A 198 0.13 21.59 1.01
C ILE A 198 0.33 20.25 0.28
N ARG A 199 0.24 19.13 0.99
CA ARG A 199 0.27 17.76 0.43
C ARG A 199 -0.90 17.54 -0.52
N SER A 200 -2.10 18.04 -0.19
CA SER A 200 -3.28 17.98 -1.07
C SER A 200 -3.05 18.71 -2.39
N LYS A 201 -2.48 19.92 -2.33
CA LYS A 201 -2.16 20.71 -3.53
C LYS A 201 -1.16 19.99 -4.44
N ARG A 202 -0.09 19.43 -3.85
CA ARG A 202 0.91 18.64 -4.59
C ARG A 202 0.30 17.40 -5.23
N LEU A 203 -0.52 16.66 -4.49
CA LEU A 203 -1.23 15.48 -5.00
C LEU A 203 -2.19 15.83 -6.14
N LEU A 204 -2.88 16.97 -6.04
CA LEU A 204 -3.81 17.40 -7.09
C LEU A 204 -3.08 17.67 -8.41
N THR A 205 -1.94 18.37 -8.37
CA THR A 205 -1.10 18.58 -9.56
C THR A 205 -0.65 17.24 -10.14
N GLN A 206 -0.12 16.33 -9.31
CA GLN A 206 0.33 15.01 -9.75
C GLN A 206 -0.79 14.18 -10.41
N ALA A 207 -1.95 14.11 -9.76
CA ALA A 207 -3.09 13.35 -10.28
C ALA A 207 -3.63 13.96 -11.57
N THR A 208 -3.67 15.29 -11.67
CA THR A 208 -4.10 16.01 -12.88
C THR A 208 -3.14 15.74 -14.04
N ASP A 209 -1.84 15.87 -13.83
CA ASP A 209 -0.82 15.59 -14.85
C ASP A 209 -0.88 14.15 -15.35
N GLU A 210 -1.10 13.20 -14.43
CA GLU A 210 -1.28 11.80 -14.78
C GLU A 210 -2.53 11.58 -15.62
N CYS A 211 -3.66 12.16 -15.22
CA CYS A 211 -4.91 12.06 -15.94
C CYS A 211 -4.81 12.64 -17.36
N VAL A 212 -4.17 13.81 -17.50
CA VAL A 212 -3.91 14.45 -18.80
C VAL A 212 -3.03 13.56 -19.68
N LYS A 213 -2.00 12.91 -19.13
CA LYS A 213 -1.16 11.97 -19.88
C LYS A 213 -1.97 10.79 -20.42
N VAL A 214 -2.91 10.25 -19.64
CA VAL A 214 -3.78 9.15 -20.10
C VAL A 214 -4.70 9.62 -21.23
N ILE A 215 -5.36 10.77 -21.08
CA ILE A 215 -6.26 11.31 -22.11
C ILE A 215 -5.50 11.58 -23.41
N LYS A 216 -4.30 12.15 -23.34
CA LYS A 216 -3.44 12.43 -24.51
C LYS A 216 -3.01 11.19 -25.29
N LEU A 217 -3.20 9.97 -24.78
CA LEU A 217 -2.97 8.75 -25.57
C LEU A 217 -4.04 8.53 -26.65
N LEU A 218 -5.19 9.19 -26.52
CA LEU A 218 -6.35 9.04 -27.40
C LEU A 218 -6.47 10.16 -28.44
N CYS A 219 -5.83 11.31 -28.19
CA CYS A 219 -5.72 12.43 -29.13
C CYS A 219 -4.57 12.18 -30.11
#